data_AF-A0AAW7LE70-F1
#
_entry.id   AF-A0AAW7LE70-F1
#
_cell.length_a   1.000
_cell.length_b   1.000
_cell.length_c   1.000
_cell.angle_alpha   90.00
_cell.angle_beta   90.00
_cell.angle_gamma   90.00
#
_symmetry.space_group_name_H-M   'P 1'
#
loop_
_entity.id
_entity.type
_entity.pdbx_description
1 polymer ?
#
loop_
_entity_poly.entity_id
_entity_poly.type
_entity_poly.pdbx_seq_one_letter_code
_entity_poly.pdbx_strand_id
1 'polypeptide(L)'
;MSTLGQQLKQLRNNKKLSQPELAQQVGIEQSYLSKLENDKSIPSNEIFKALLIELDLSIDEFMKPLTYSHDKTRLMQIPDLELWFKSKAVKSSVAQRKIIYLAMFLISFGCALFYAGHKNYLFNERFYEYKSLGVIKNDEPLNIYILIGAIILLIQTARKERKKLVKCWPEGYPVLS
;
A
#
# COMPACT_ATOMS: atom_id res chain seq x y z
N MET A 1 -17.60 2.20 -20.11
CA MET A 1 -17.34 0.79 -19.76
C MET A 1 -17.73 -0.05 -20.96
N SER A 2 -16.82 -0.86 -21.50
CA SER A 2 -17.10 -1.68 -22.68
C SER A 2 -17.61 -3.06 -22.27
N THR A 3 -18.73 -3.47 -22.86
CA THR A 3 -19.28 -4.84 -22.79
C THR A 3 -18.69 -5.71 -23.90
N LEU A 4 -18.94 -7.03 -23.89
CA LEU A 4 -18.52 -7.93 -24.98
C LEU A 4 -19.09 -7.44 -26.32
N GLY A 5 -20.40 -7.16 -26.36
CA GLY A 5 -21.07 -6.73 -27.59
C GLY A 5 -20.52 -5.40 -28.12
N GLN A 6 -20.27 -4.44 -27.23
CA GLN A 6 -19.66 -3.17 -27.60
C GLN A 6 -18.25 -3.33 -28.15
N GLN A 7 -17.44 -4.20 -27.55
CA GLN A 7 -16.12 -4.47 -28.10
C GLN A 7 -16.21 -5.12 -29.47
N LEU A 8 -17.10 -6.09 -29.66
CA LEU A 8 -17.28 -6.73 -30.96
C LEU A 8 -17.64 -5.70 -32.04
N LYS A 9 -18.54 -4.78 -31.71
CA LYS A 9 -18.91 -3.65 -32.56
C LYS A 9 -17.71 -2.73 -32.87
N GLN A 10 -16.87 -2.44 -31.87
CA GLN A 10 -15.67 -1.64 -32.06
C GLN A 10 -14.66 -2.33 -32.99
N LEU A 11 -14.40 -3.62 -32.78
CA LEU A 11 -13.48 -4.41 -33.61
C LEU A 11 -13.97 -4.52 -35.06
N ARG A 12 -15.28 -4.75 -35.26
CA ARG A 12 -15.90 -4.74 -36.58
C ARG A 12 -15.70 -3.39 -37.29
N ASN A 13 -15.96 -2.28 -36.58
CA ASN A 13 -15.78 -0.94 -37.13
C ASN A 13 -14.30 -0.63 -37.45
N ASN A 14 -13.36 -1.12 -36.64
CA ASN A 14 -11.92 -0.97 -36.89
C ASN A 14 -11.48 -1.69 -38.17
N LYS A 15 -12.10 -2.84 -38.48
CA LYS A 15 -11.94 -3.55 -39.76
C LYS A 15 -12.77 -2.95 -40.91
N LYS A 16 -13.56 -1.90 -40.65
CA LYS A 16 -14.47 -1.25 -41.62
C LYS A 16 -15.50 -2.22 -42.23
N LEU A 17 -15.87 -3.27 -41.51
CA LEU A 17 -16.85 -4.26 -41.96
C LEU A 17 -18.26 -3.81 -41.61
N SER A 18 -19.22 -4.04 -42.52
CA SER A 18 -20.63 -3.92 -42.19
C SER A 18 -21.10 -5.10 -41.34
N GLN A 19 -22.21 -4.93 -40.63
CA GLN A 19 -22.79 -6.01 -39.83
C GLN A 19 -23.13 -7.27 -40.67
N PRO A 20 -23.77 -7.16 -41.86
CA PRO A 20 -24.02 -8.34 -42.69
C PRO A 20 -22.74 -8.96 -43.26
N GLU A 21 -21.71 -8.17 -43.58
CA GLU A 21 -20.41 -8.71 -44.04
C GLU A 21 -19.76 -9.61 -42.99
N LEU A 22 -19.61 -9.12 -41.76
CA LEU A 22 -19.02 -9.92 -40.69
C LEU A 22 -19.87 -11.16 -40.37
N ALA A 23 -21.20 -11.01 -40.40
CA ALA A 23 -22.11 -12.13 -40.17
C ALA A 23 -21.92 -13.22 -41.25
N GLN A 24 -21.79 -12.83 -42.52
CA GLN A 24 -21.53 -13.75 -43.63
C GLN A 24 -20.17 -14.44 -43.49
N GLN A 25 -19.11 -13.71 -43.14
CA GLN A 25 -17.77 -14.26 -42.94
C GLN A 25 -17.74 -15.31 -41.82
N VAL A 26 -18.42 -15.04 -40.72
CA VAL A 26 -18.50 -15.93 -39.55
C VAL A 26 -19.50 -17.09 -39.79
N GLY A 27 -20.35 -16.99 -40.81
CA GLY A 27 -21.38 -17.99 -41.11
C GLY A 27 -22.60 -17.94 -40.18
N ILE A 28 -22.99 -16.74 -39.74
CA ILE A 28 -24.14 -16.50 -38.86
C ILE A 28 -25.14 -15.52 -39.48
N GLU A 29 -26.36 -15.54 -38.97
CA GLU A 29 -27.40 -14.58 -39.32
C GLU A 29 -27.04 -13.16 -38.84
N GLN A 30 -27.26 -12.14 -39.68
CA GLN A 30 -27.05 -10.74 -39.32
C GLN A 30 -27.86 -10.34 -38.07
N SER A 31 -29.09 -10.86 -37.95
CA SER A 31 -29.94 -10.64 -36.79
C SER A 31 -29.34 -11.22 -35.49
N TYR A 32 -28.60 -12.32 -35.59
CA TYR A 32 -27.88 -12.92 -34.47
C TYR A 32 -26.66 -12.07 -34.09
N LEU A 33 -25.86 -11.63 -35.07
CA LEU A 33 -24.74 -10.71 -34.81
C LEU A 33 -25.22 -9.41 -34.13
N SER A 34 -26.37 -8.87 -34.55
CA SER A 34 -26.98 -7.71 -33.89
C SER A 34 -27.38 -7.98 -32.43
N LYS A 35 -27.89 -9.17 -32.12
CA LYS A 35 -28.17 -9.56 -30.73
C LYS A 35 -26.88 -9.69 -29.90
N LEU A 36 -25.79 -10.16 -30.50
CA LEU A 36 -24.47 -10.25 -29.85
C LEU A 36 -23.91 -8.85 -29.54
N GLU A 37 -23.91 -7.95 -30.53
CA GLU A 37 -23.39 -6.58 -30.39
C GLU A 37 -24.18 -5.72 -29.38
N ASN A 38 -25.46 -6.05 -29.16
CA ASN A 38 -26.34 -5.36 -28.22
C ASN A 38 -26.46 -6.09 -26.86
N ASP A 39 -25.57 -7.04 -26.55
CA ASP A 39 -25.56 -7.81 -25.30
C ASP A 39 -26.89 -8.57 -25.00
N LYS A 40 -27.70 -8.86 -26.03
CA LYS A 40 -28.95 -9.63 -25.92
C LYS A 40 -28.73 -11.13 -26.01
N SER A 41 -27.60 -11.57 -26.54
CA SER A 41 -27.20 -12.99 -26.59
C SER A 41 -25.72 -13.15 -26.25
N ILE A 42 -25.33 -14.40 -26.01
CA ILE A 42 -23.93 -14.81 -25.79
C ILE A 42 -23.59 -15.79 -26.93
N PRO A 43 -22.42 -15.66 -27.58
CA PRO A 43 -22.04 -16.57 -28.65
C PRO A 43 -21.70 -17.94 -28.06
N SER A 44 -21.96 -19.01 -28.82
CA SER A 44 -21.40 -20.33 -28.48
C SER A 44 -19.88 -20.32 -28.64
N ASN A 45 -19.19 -21.33 -28.09
CA ASN A 45 -17.73 -21.41 -28.17
C ASN A 45 -17.23 -21.42 -29.62
N GLU A 46 -17.90 -22.16 -30.49
CA GLU A 46 -17.55 -22.27 -31.90
C GLU A 46 -17.73 -20.94 -32.64
N ILE A 47 -18.85 -20.24 -32.42
CA ILE A 47 -19.07 -18.91 -32.99
C ILE A 47 -18.06 -17.89 -32.45
N PHE A 48 -17.73 -17.97 -31.16
CA PHE A 48 -16.71 -17.10 -30.56
C PHE A 48 -15.34 -17.30 -31.20
N LYS A 49 -14.92 -18.55 -31.43
CA LYS A 49 -13.68 -18.86 -32.17
C LYS A 49 -13.71 -18.34 -33.59
N ALA A 50 -14.82 -18.57 -34.32
CA ALA A 50 -14.98 -18.07 -35.68
C ALA A 50 -14.89 -16.54 -35.74
N LEU A 51 -15.51 -15.83 -34.79
CA LEU A 51 -15.38 -14.38 -34.65
C LEU A 51 -13.93 -13.94 -34.43
N LEU A 52 -13.17 -14.62 -33.57
CA LEU A 52 -11.77 -14.30 -33.34
C LEU A 52 -10.89 -14.54 -34.56
N ILE A 53 -11.15 -15.60 -35.33
CA ILE A 53 -10.44 -15.91 -36.58
C ILE A 53 -10.71 -14.82 -37.62
N GLU A 54 -11.97 -14.48 -37.88
CA GLU A 54 -12.31 -13.43 -38.85
C GLU A 54 -11.82 -12.04 -38.42
N LEU A 55 -11.78 -11.79 -37.11
CA LEU A 55 -11.22 -10.56 -36.56
C LEU A 55 -9.69 -10.57 -36.47
N ASP A 56 -9.02 -11.68 -36.81
CA ASP A 56 -7.57 -11.86 -36.73
C ASP A 56 -7.01 -11.44 -35.34
N LEU A 57 -7.63 -11.96 -34.28
CA LEU A 57 -7.32 -11.61 -32.90
C LEU A 57 -7.14 -12.84 -32.03
N SER A 58 -6.17 -12.75 -31.12
CA SER A 58 -6.05 -13.71 -30.02
C SER A 58 -7.07 -13.43 -28.91
N ILE A 59 -7.39 -14.46 -28.12
CA ILE A 59 -8.23 -14.32 -26.92
C ILE A 59 -7.62 -13.25 -25.97
N ASP A 60 -6.30 -13.23 -25.80
CA ASP A 60 -5.63 -12.24 -24.95
C ASP A 60 -5.87 -10.80 -25.43
N GLU A 61 -5.79 -10.55 -26.74
CA GLU A 61 -6.02 -9.22 -27.31
C GLU A 61 -7.47 -8.80 -27.24
N PHE A 62 -8.39 -9.73 -27.50
CA PHE A 62 -9.81 -9.49 -27.30
C PHE A 62 -10.10 -9.17 -25.82
N MET A 63 -9.46 -9.85 -24.86
CA MET A 63 -9.78 -9.63 -23.45
C MET A 63 -9.14 -8.39 -22.82
N LYS A 64 -8.10 -7.79 -23.44
CA LYS A 64 -7.41 -6.58 -22.94
C LYS A 64 -8.36 -5.47 -22.49
N PRO A 65 -9.24 -4.91 -23.35
CA PRO A 65 -10.15 -3.82 -22.96
C PRO A 65 -11.27 -4.27 -22.00
N LEU A 66 -11.56 -5.57 -21.90
CA LEU A 66 -12.58 -6.13 -21.01
C LEU A 66 -12.05 -6.45 -19.61
N THR A 67 -10.75 -6.34 -19.37
CA THR A 67 -10.14 -6.67 -18.06
C THR A 67 -10.78 -5.88 -16.90
N TYR A 68 -11.25 -4.66 -17.17
CA TYR A 68 -11.90 -3.77 -16.20
C TYR A 68 -13.44 -3.79 -16.28
N SER A 69 -14.04 -4.61 -17.15
CA SER A 69 -15.49 -4.67 -17.29
C SER A 69 -16.12 -5.55 -16.21
N HIS A 70 -17.34 -5.20 -15.78
CA HIS A 70 -18.12 -5.99 -14.83
C HIS A 70 -18.84 -7.19 -15.47
N ASP A 71 -18.68 -7.41 -16.78
CA ASP A 71 -19.34 -8.49 -17.54
C ASP A 71 -18.69 -9.87 -17.40
N LYS A 72 -17.90 -10.07 -16.33
CA LYS A 72 -17.19 -11.33 -16.08
C LYS A 72 -18.11 -12.55 -16.10
N THR A 73 -19.33 -12.41 -15.58
CA THR A 73 -20.34 -13.47 -15.52
C THR A 73 -20.80 -13.92 -16.91
N ARG A 74 -20.86 -13.02 -17.89
CA ARG A 74 -21.23 -13.36 -19.27
C ARG A 74 -20.06 -13.99 -20.02
N LEU A 75 -18.86 -13.46 -19.80
CA LEU A 75 -17.62 -13.95 -20.41
C LEU A 75 -17.28 -15.38 -19.95
N MET A 76 -17.55 -15.72 -18.68
CA MET A 76 -17.34 -17.06 -18.12
C MET A 76 -18.24 -18.15 -18.71
N GLN A 77 -19.32 -17.80 -19.40
CA GLN A 77 -20.21 -18.78 -20.03
C GLN A 77 -19.61 -19.40 -21.29
N ILE A 78 -18.56 -18.79 -21.84
CA ILE A 78 -17.82 -19.31 -22.98
C ILE A 78 -16.69 -20.20 -22.45
N PRO A 79 -16.69 -21.52 -22.76
CA PRO A 79 -15.72 -22.48 -22.21
C PRO A 79 -14.26 -22.08 -22.43
N ASP A 80 -13.90 -21.59 -23.62
CA ASP A 80 -12.51 -21.17 -23.91
C ASP A 80 -12.08 -19.95 -23.09
N LEU A 81 -13.01 -19.01 -22.84
CA LEU A 81 -12.74 -17.86 -21.97
C LEU A 81 -12.59 -18.30 -20.52
N GLU A 82 -13.39 -19.26 -20.06
CA GLU A 82 -13.25 -19.82 -18.71
C GLU A 82 -11.87 -20.45 -18.51
N LEU A 83 -11.40 -21.25 -19.48
CA LEU A 83 -10.06 -21.84 -19.45
C LEU A 83 -8.96 -20.78 -19.46
N TRP A 84 -9.11 -19.74 -20.30
CA TRP A 84 -8.20 -18.61 -20.32
C TRP A 84 -8.15 -17.89 -18.97
N PHE A 85 -9.30 -17.62 -18.35
CA PHE A 85 -9.39 -17.03 -17.02
C PHE A 85 -8.73 -17.91 -15.95
N LYS A 86 -8.96 -19.23 -15.98
CA LYS A 86 -8.29 -20.18 -15.07
C LYS A 86 -6.78 -20.11 -15.23
N SER A 87 -6.26 -20.05 -16.45
CA SER A 87 -4.83 -19.96 -16.72
C SER A 87 -4.20 -18.64 -16.20
N LYS A 88 -4.93 -17.52 -16.29
CA LYS A 88 -4.48 -16.22 -15.73
C LYS A 88 -4.55 -16.18 -14.20
N ALA A 89 -5.58 -16.78 -13.60
CA ALA A 89 -5.73 -16.84 -12.15
C ALA A 89 -4.58 -17.62 -11.48
N VAL A 90 -4.12 -18.70 -12.10
CA VAL A 90 -2.97 -19.48 -11.63
C VAL A 90 -1.69 -18.62 -11.61
N LYS A 91 -1.44 -17.81 -12.65
CA LYS A 91 -0.29 -16.89 -12.70
C LYS A 91 -0.36 -15.81 -11.62
N SER A 92 -1.55 -15.29 -11.30
CA SER A 92 -1.76 -14.33 -10.22
C SER A 92 -1.48 -14.93 -8.84
N SER A 93 -1.89 -16.18 -8.60
CA SER A 93 -1.61 -16.88 -7.34
C SER A 93 -0.12 -17.08 -7.09
N VAL A 94 0.68 -17.36 -8.14
CA VAL A 94 2.15 -17.46 -8.03
C VAL A 94 2.79 -16.11 -7.66
N ALA A 95 2.28 -15.00 -8.19
CA ALA A 95 2.75 -13.67 -7.82
C ALA A 95 2.46 -13.35 -6.35
N GLN A 96 1.29 -13.74 -5.83
CA GLN A 96 0.92 -13.54 -4.43
C GLN A 96 1.79 -14.34 -3.45
N ARG A 97 2.26 -15.54 -3.84
CA ARG A 97 3.16 -16.36 -2.99
C ARG A 97 4.46 -15.65 -2.63
N LYS A 98 4.99 -14.78 -3.51
CA LYS A 98 6.21 -14.00 -3.24
C LYS A 98 6.03 -13.04 -2.07
N ILE A 99 4.86 -12.42 -1.96
CA ILE A 99 4.54 -11.48 -0.87
C ILE A 99 4.46 -12.24 0.46
N ILE A 100 3.87 -13.44 0.45
CA ILE A 100 3.77 -14.29 1.66
C ILE A 100 5.17 -14.68 2.15
N TYR A 101 6.06 -15.12 1.25
CA TYR A 101 7.43 -15.45 1.63
C TYR A 101 8.23 -14.24 2.14
N LEU A 102 8.03 -13.06 1.54
CA LEU A 102 8.65 -11.82 2.03
C LEU A 102 8.16 -11.45 3.43
N ALA A 103 6.86 -11.59 3.70
CA ALA A 103 6.29 -11.33 5.02
C ALA A 103 6.85 -12.29 6.08
N MET A 104 6.94 -13.59 5.78
CA MET A 104 7.55 -14.59 6.66
C MET A 104 9.01 -14.25 6.99
N PHE A 105 9.78 -13.84 5.97
CA PHE A 105 11.17 -13.42 6.15
C PHE A 105 11.28 -12.19 7.08
N LEU A 106 10.46 -11.16 6.85
CA LEU A 106 10.46 -9.94 7.67
C LEU A 106 10.08 -10.21 9.13
N ILE A 107 9.10 -11.08 9.38
CA ILE A 107 8.71 -11.48 10.73
C ILE A 107 9.88 -12.18 11.44
N SER A 108 10.49 -13.18 10.79
CA SER A 108 11.62 -13.91 11.36
C SER A 108 12.83 -13.00 11.60
N PHE A 109 13.12 -12.09 10.68
CA PHE A 109 14.21 -11.13 10.80
C PHE A 109 13.96 -10.12 11.93
N GLY A 110 12.72 -9.66 12.08
CA GLY A 110 12.30 -8.80 13.19
C GLY A 110 12.46 -9.47 14.55
N CYS A 111 12.05 -10.73 14.69
CA CYS A 111 12.27 -11.51 15.92
C CYS A 111 13.76 -11.67 16.26
N ALA A 112 14.59 -11.95 15.25
CA ALA A 112 16.04 -12.07 15.43
C ALA A 112 16.68 -10.76 15.91
N LEU A 113 16.32 -9.63 15.29
CA LEU A 113 16.79 -8.30 15.71
C LEU A 113 16.33 -7.94 17.11
N PHE A 114 15.07 -8.23 17.46
CA PHE A 114 14.55 -7.99 18.80
C PHE A 114 15.32 -8.78 19.86
N TYR A 115 15.61 -10.06 19.59
CA TYR A 115 16.40 -10.89 20.48
C TYR A 115 17.85 -10.39 20.62
N ALA A 116 18.49 -9.99 19.51
CA ALA A 116 19.84 -9.44 19.52
C ALA A 116 19.94 -8.13 20.33
N GLY A 117 18.94 -7.26 20.21
CA GLY A 117 18.80 -6.05 21.02
C GLY A 117 18.60 -6.36 22.50
N HIS A 118 17.70 -7.28 22.84
CA HIS A 118 17.45 -7.69 24.23
C HIS A 118 18.69 -8.30 24.91
N LYS A 119 19.56 -8.95 24.13
CA LYS A 119 20.83 -9.49 24.62
C LYS A 119 21.94 -8.44 24.78
N ASN A 120 21.64 -7.15 24.59
CA ASN A 120 22.58 -6.04 24.73
C ASN A 120 23.86 -6.18 23.87
N TYR A 121 23.80 -6.95 22.77
CA TYR A 121 24.94 -7.12 21.86
C TYR A 121 25.32 -5.82 21.16
N LEU A 122 24.34 -4.97 20.88
CA LEU A 122 24.54 -3.73 20.11
C LEU A 122 24.86 -2.52 21.00
N PHE A 123 24.38 -2.51 22.24
CA PHE A 123 24.56 -1.39 23.17
C PHE A 123 24.93 -1.94 24.55
N ASN A 124 26.17 -1.68 24.98
CA ASN A 124 26.65 -2.03 26.31
C ASN A 124 26.07 -1.06 27.34
N GLU A 125 25.27 -1.55 28.28
CA GLU A 125 24.60 -0.75 29.32
C GLU A 125 25.56 -0.17 30.38
N ARG A 126 26.86 -0.48 30.31
CA ARG A 126 27.86 0.11 31.22
C ARG A 126 28.24 1.51 30.78
N PHE A 127 27.43 2.49 31.18
CA PHE A 127 27.83 3.89 31.15
C PHE A 127 28.81 4.16 32.30
N TYR A 128 30.04 4.57 31.97
CA TYR A 128 31.00 5.04 32.96
C TYR A 128 30.68 6.50 33.29
N GLU A 129 30.05 6.74 34.43
CA GLU A 129 29.86 8.09 34.94
C GLU A 129 31.15 8.52 35.67
N TYR A 130 31.89 9.49 35.09
CA TYR A 130 33.07 10.03 35.73
C TYR A 130 32.67 10.87 36.95
N LYS A 131 32.99 10.38 38.14
CA LYS A 131 32.91 11.14 39.40
C LYS A 131 34.32 11.48 39.86
N SER A 132 34.75 12.72 39.69
CA SER A 132 35.93 13.21 40.40
C SER A 132 35.56 13.43 41.87
N LEU A 133 36.14 12.64 42.78
CA LEU A 133 36.18 13.01 44.19
C LEU A 133 37.04 14.28 44.25
N GLY A 134 36.42 15.41 44.56
CA GLY A 134 37.12 16.68 44.65
C GLY A 134 38.30 16.58 45.63
N VAL A 135 39.49 16.95 45.19
CA VAL A 135 40.69 16.92 46.03
C VAL A 135 40.73 18.23 46.83
N ILE A 136 40.49 18.14 48.14
CA ILE A 136 40.61 19.28 49.06
C ILE A 136 42.10 19.60 49.21
N LYS A 137 42.51 20.83 48.87
CA LYS A 137 43.88 21.30 49.11
C LYS A 137 44.08 21.63 50.59
N ASN A 138 45.31 21.52 51.10
CA ASN A 138 45.62 21.66 52.54
C ASN A 138 45.20 23.01 53.17
N ASP A 139 44.97 24.06 52.37
CA ASP A 139 44.54 25.39 52.83
C ASP A 139 43.04 25.67 52.61
N GLU A 140 42.24 24.69 52.17
CA GLU A 140 40.81 24.85 51.97
C GLU A 140 39.98 24.24 53.12
N PRO A 141 38.87 24.88 53.53
CA PRO A 141 38.02 24.36 54.58
C PRO A 141 37.39 23.03 54.17
N LEU A 142 37.46 22.02 55.05
CA LEU A 142 36.97 20.65 54.80
C LEU A 142 35.49 20.57 54.37
N ASN A 143 34.71 21.61 54.67
CA ASN A 143 33.28 21.75 54.39
C ASN A 143 32.98 22.34 52.99
N ILE A 144 33.99 22.64 52.16
CA ILE A 144 33.76 23.42 50.93
C ILE A 144 32.68 22.81 50.00
N TYR A 145 32.65 21.49 49.83
CA TYR A 145 31.66 20.82 48.98
C TYR A 145 30.25 20.78 49.57
N ILE A 146 30.12 20.68 50.90
CA ILE A 146 28.82 20.68 51.59
C ILE A 146 28.23 22.10 51.58
N LEU A 147 29.06 23.12 51.82
CA LEU A 147 28.68 24.53 51.74
C LEU A 147 28.20 24.90 50.33
N ILE A 148 28.97 24.53 49.29
CA ILE A 148 28.59 24.78 47.90
C ILE A 148 27.28 24.06 47.55
N GLY A 149 27.13 22.80 47.98
CA GLY A 149 25.89 22.04 47.79
C GLY A 149 24.67 22.74 48.42
N ALA A 150 24.80 23.21 49.66
CA ALA A 150 23.72 23.94 50.35
C ALA A 150 23.38 25.26 49.66
N ILE A 151 24.37 26.02 49.19
CA ILE A 151 24.17 27.27 48.44
C ILE A 151 23.42 27.00 47.13
N ILE A 152 23.80 25.97 46.37
CA ILE A 152 23.13 25.59 45.13
C ILE A 152 21.66 25.24 45.40
N LEU A 153 21.39 24.48 46.46
CA LEU A 153 20.04 24.09 46.86
C LEU A 153 19.18 25.29 47.28
N LEU A 154 19.75 26.23 48.03
CA LEU A 154 19.10 27.50 48.37
C LEU A 154 18.77 28.33 47.12
N ILE A 155 19.71 28.46 46.18
CA ILE A 155 19.51 29.18 44.93
C ILE A 155 18.39 28.54 44.09
N GLN A 156 18.36 27.20 44.00
CA GLN A 156 17.29 26.48 43.29
C GLN A 156 15.93 26.69 43.94
N THR A 157 15.87 26.64 45.27
CA THR A 157 14.63 26.84 46.03
C THR A 157 14.13 28.28 45.87
N ALA A 158 15.01 29.27 45.98
CA ALA A 158 14.69 30.67 45.74
C ALA A 158 14.25 30.92 44.29
N ARG A 159 14.87 30.27 43.30
CA ARG A 159 14.46 30.37 41.88
C ARG A 159 13.07 29.76 41.65
N LYS A 160 12.73 28.68 42.35
CA LYS A 160 11.40 28.04 42.29
C LYS A 160 10.32 28.95 42.89
N GLU A 161 10.57 29.54 44.05
CA GLU A 161 9.66 30.50 44.69
C GLU A 161 9.50 31.78 43.86
N ARG A 162 10.58 32.32 43.29
CA ARG A 162 10.49 33.48 42.37
C ARG A 162 9.63 33.18 41.14
N LYS A 163 9.75 31.98 40.55
CA LYS A 163 8.90 31.56 39.43
C LYS A 163 7.42 31.41 39.82
N LYS A 164 7.12 30.97 41.05
CA LYS A 164 5.74 30.94 41.55
C LYS A 164 5.18 32.35 41.73
N LEU A 165 5.95 33.27 42.32
CA LEU A 165 5.53 34.66 42.54
C LEU A 165 5.29 35.41 41.22
N VAL A 166 6.15 35.21 40.21
CA VAL A 166 5.94 35.77 38.86
C VAL A 166 4.67 35.20 38.20
N LYS A 167 4.30 33.96 38.50
CA LYS A 167 3.11 33.30 37.94
C LYS A 167 1.80 33.66 38.68
N CYS A 168 1.90 34.18 39.91
CA CYS A 168 0.77 34.65 40.71
C CYS A 168 0.57 36.17 40.65
N TRP A 169 1.34 36.90 39.84
CA TRP A 169 1.13 38.32 39.61
C TRP A 169 -0.10 38.52 38.69
N PRO A 170 -1.16 39.21 39.13
CA PRO A 170 -2.32 39.45 38.29
C PRO A 170 -1.92 40.40 37.15
N GLU A 171 -2.08 39.93 35.91
CA GLU A 171 -1.99 40.79 34.72
C GLU A 171 -3.12 41.82 34.77
N GLY A 172 -2.77 43.08 35.03
CA GLY A 172 -3.62 44.22 34.72
C GLY A 172 -3.84 45.20 35.87
N TYR A 173 -2.97 46.21 35.95
CA TYR A 173 -3.35 47.59 36.29
C TYR A 173 -2.45 48.56 35.49
N PRO A 174 -2.97 49.70 35.03
CA PRO A 174 -2.36 50.49 33.97
C PRO A 174 -1.15 51.28 34.46
N VAL A 175 -0.21 51.47 33.53
CA VAL A 175 0.86 52.47 33.62
C VAL A 175 0.19 53.83 33.72
N LEU A 176 0.31 54.49 34.87
CA LEU A 176 0.05 55.92 34.99
C LEU A 176 1.33 56.66 34.58
N SER A 177 1.19 57.42 33.50
CA SER A 177 2.04 58.53 33.05
C SER A 177 2.35 59.52 34.17
#